data_AF-A0A4R1I8G4-F1
#
_entry.id   AF-A0A4R1I8G4-F1
#
_cell.length_a   1.000
_cell.length_b   1.000
_cell.length_c   1.000
_cell.angle_alpha   90.00
_cell.angle_beta   90.00
_cell.angle_gamma   90.00
#
_symmetry.space_group_name_H-M   'P 1'
#
loop_
_entity.id
_entity.type
_entity.pdbx_description
1 polymer ?
#
loop_
_entity_poly.entity_id
_entity_poly.type
_entity_poly.pdbx_seq_one_letter_code
_entity_poly.pdbx_strand_id
1 'polypeptide(L)'
;MGDRKNTDDHGGSAQPDPSEAELSGRLRGLGSALDKVQAERQAEQRASATVDRTSSSAGMTLAFRLGAEFVAGVLVGAGLGWAIDRFLGIAPWGMIVFMLLGFGAGIVNMMRAAGETGRKSPPKGGA
;
A
#
# COMPACT_ATOMS: atom_id res chain seq x y z
N MET A 1 -52.16 -24.93 49.18
CA MET A 1 -52.44 -23.82 48.25
C MET A 1 -51.25 -22.87 48.32
N GLY A 2 -50.43 -22.83 47.29
CA GLY A 2 -49.44 -21.77 47.11
C GLY A 2 -50.05 -20.61 46.33
N ASP A 3 -49.49 -19.42 46.48
CA ASP A 3 -49.38 -18.34 45.48
C ASP A 3 -48.51 -17.24 46.12
N ARG A 4 -47.23 -17.14 45.75
CA ARG A 4 -46.64 -16.34 44.65
C ARG A 4 -46.56 -14.83 44.95
N LYS A 5 -45.29 -14.40 45.04
CA LYS A 5 -44.69 -13.18 44.47
C LYS A 5 -45.26 -11.84 44.96
N ASN A 6 -44.53 -11.19 45.85
CA ASN A 6 -44.30 -9.76 45.71
C ASN A 6 -42.81 -9.46 45.79
N THR A 7 -42.26 -9.15 44.63
CA THR A 7 -40.96 -8.56 44.41
C THR A 7 -41.18 -7.06 44.42
N ASP A 8 -41.23 -6.47 45.61
CA ASP A 8 -41.44 -5.03 45.74
C ASP A 8 -40.21 -4.42 46.42
N ASP A 9 -39.58 -3.55 45.64
CA ASP A 9 -38.90 -2.35 46.10
C ASP A 9 -37.82 -2.52 47.19
N HIS A 10 -36.60 -2.76 46.71
CA HIS A 10 -35.44 -2.09 47.29
C HIS A 10 -35.05 -0.90 46.43
N GLY A 11 -35.94 0.10 46.41
CA GLY A 11 -35.57 1.49 46.17
C GLY A 11 -34.83 2.05 47.38
N GLY A 12 -33.60 1.56 47.61
CA GLY A 12 -32.69 2.09 48.62
C GLY A 12 -31.84 3.20 48.01
N SER A 13 -32.22 4.46 48.29
CA SER A 13 -31.38 5.67 48.31
C SER A 13 -30.03 5.59 47.59
N ALA A 14 -30.00 6.17 46.40
CA ALA A 14 -28.82 6.42 45.56
C ALA A 14 -27.80 7.35 46.26
N GLN A 15 -27.03 6.80 47.19
CA GLN A 15 -25.80 7.40 47.67
C GLN A 15 -24.68 6.45 47.22
N PRO A 16 -23.87 6.85 46.22
CA PRO A 16 -22.84 5.97 45.68
C PRO A 16 -21.89 5.60 46.81
N ASP A 17 -21.70 4.30 47.02
CA ASP A 17 -20.71 3.83 47.97
C ASP A 17 -19.35 4.46 47.59
N PRO A 18 -18.55 4.90 48.56
CA PRO A 18 -17.29 5.63 48.29
C PRO A 18 -16.33 4.84 47.39
N SER A 19 -16.42 3.50 47.39
CA SER A 19 -15.68 2.60 46.51
C SER A 19 -16.17 2.62 45.05
N GLU A 20 -17.47 2.77 44.79
CA GLU A 20 -18.03 2.89 43.43
C GLU A 20 -17.63 4.22 42.78
N ALA A 21 -17.59 5.29 43.58
CA ALA A 21 -17.09 6.59 43.16
C ALA A 21 -15.60 6.55 42.77
N GLU A 22 -14.78 5.82 43.53
CA GLU A 22 -13.36 5.59 43.17
C GLU A 22 -13.20 4.72 41.92
N LEU A 23 -13.99 3.65 41.77
CA LEU A 23 -13.94 2.76 40.60
C LEU A 23 -14.32 3.51 39.32
N SER A 24 -15.40 4.29 39.37
CA SER A 24 -15.86 5.09 38.24
C SER A 24 -14.86 6.19 37.89
N GLY A 25 -14.16 6.77 38.87
CA GLY A 25 -13.01 7.65 38.63
C GLY A 25 -11.88 6.96 37.85
N ARG A 26 -11.49 5.75 38.25
CA ARG A 26 -10.46 4.95 37.56
C ARG A 26 -10.87 4.55 36.14
N LEU A 27 -12.12 4.11 35.96
CA LEU A 27 -12.67 3.77 34.65
C LEU A 27 -12.67 4.98 33.70
N ARG A 28 -13.01 6.16 34.22
CA ARG A 28 -12.99 7.40 33.45
C ARG A 28 -11.57 7.82 33.04
N GLY A 29 -10.59 7.59 33.92
CA GLY A 29 -9.17 7.76 33.60
C GLY A 29 -8.70 6.82 32.50
N LEU A 30 -9.08 5.53 32.58
CA LEU A 30 -8.76 4.53 31.57
C LEU A 30 -9.43 4.84 30.21
N GLY A 31 -10.71 5.23 30.22
CA GLY A 31 -11.41 5.65 29.00
C GLY A 31 -10.74 6.84 28.33
N SER A 32 -10.34 7.85 29.10
CA SER A 32 -9.64 9.03 28.60
C SER A 32 -8.26 8.70 28.00
N ALA A 33 -7.55 7.73 28.58
CA ALA A 33 -6.26 7.28 28.06
C ALA A 33 -6.42 6.45 26.79
N LEU A 34 -7.44 5.58 26.73
CA LEU A 34 -7.78 4.79 25.55
C LEU A 34 -8.20 5.68 24.37
N ASP A 35 -9.04 6.69 24.60
CA ASP A 35 -9.47 7.62 23.56
C ASP A 35 -8.28 8.37 22.93
N LYS A 36 -7.31 8.81 23.75
CA LYS A 36 -6.09 9.46 23.25
C LYS A 36 -5.26 8.54 22.37
N VAL A 37 -4.98 7.33 22.84
CA VAL A 37 -4.20 6.34 22.08
C VAL A 37 -4.93 5.92 20.81
N GLN A 38 -6.26 5.80 20.86
CA GLN A 38 -7.06 5.44 19.70
C GLN A 38 -7.13 6.56 18.67
N ALA A 39 -7.20 7.83 19.10
CA ALA A 39 -7.14 8.99 18.20
C ALA A 39 -5.79 9.08 17.48
N GLU A 40 -4.68 8.87 18.21
CA GLU A 40 -3.33 8.81 17.64
C GLU A 40 -3.20 7.67 16.63
N ARG A 41 -3.63 6.45 17.00
CA ARG A 41 -3.62 5.29 16.09
C ARG A 41 -4.51 5.48 14.88
N GLN A 42 -5.68 6.12 15.01
CA GLN A 42 -6.55 6.41 13.88
C GLN A 42 -5.95 7.45 12.94
N ALA A 43 -5.28 8.47 13.47
CA ALA A 43 -4.58 9.46 12.65
C ALA A 43 -3.43 8.83 11.87
N GLU A 44 -2.62 7.98 12.52
CA GLU A 44 -1.59 7.18 11.86
C GLU A 44 -2.17 6.22 10.82
N GLN A 45 -3.23 5.49 11.14
CA GLN A 45 -3.88 4.56 10.20
C GLN A 45 -4.43 5.29 8.97
N ARG A 46 -5.01 6.49 9.13
CA ARG A 46 -5.50 7.31 8.01
C ARG A 46 -4.36 7.87 7.17
N ALA A 47 -3.25 8.28 7.80
CA ALA A 47 -2.05 8.71 7.10
C ALA A 47 -1.44 7.55 6.30
N SER A 48 -1.25 6.39 6.93
CA SER A 48 -0.74 5.17 6.29
C SER A 48 -1.65 4.68 5.16
N ALA A 49 -2.98 4.67 5.34
CA ALA A 49 -3.91 4.28 4.28
C ALA A 49 -3.90 5.24 3.08
N THR A 50 -3.65 6.52 3.31
CA THR A 50 -3.52 7.53 2.24
C THR A 50 -2.20 7.37 1.48
N VAL A 51 -1.11 7.10 2.21
CA VAL A 51 0.21 6.81 1.65
C VAL A 51 0.19 5.50 0.85
N ASP A 52 -0.47 4.45 1.35
CA ASP A 52 -0.60 3.16 0.66
C ASP A 52 -1.41 3.27 -0.63
N ARG A 53 -2.54 3.99 -0.63
CA ARG A 53 -3.31 4.24 -1.87
C ARG A 53 -2.51 5.06 -2.88
N THR A 54 -1.81 6.09 -2.42
CA THR A 54 -0.98 6.94 -3.28
C THR A 54 0.21 6.15 -3.83
N SER A 55 0.87 5.35 -3.01
CA SER A 55 1.97 4.46 -3.38
C SER A 55 1.52 3.35 -4.34
N SER A 56 0.35 2.75 -4.09
CA SER A 56 -0.27 1.75 -4.99
C SER A 56 -0.60 2.36 -6.36
N SER A 57 -1.19 3.55 -6.38
CA SER A 57 -1.46 4.27 -7.63
C SER A 57 -0.17 4.63 -8.37
N ALA A 58 0.85 5.14 -7.66
CA ALA A 58 2.14 5.50 -8.24
C ALA A 58 2.90 4.28 -8.79
N GLY A 59 2.84 3.14 -8.08
CA GLY A 59 3.41 1.87 -8.54
C GLY A 59 2.74 1.36 -9.82
N MET A 60 1.42 1.51 -9.94
CA MET A 60 0.69 1.15 -11.15
C MET A 60 1.03 2.05 -12.33
N THR A 61 1.07 3.38 -12.14
CA THR A 61 1.46 4.31 -13.21
C THR A 61 2.90 4.07 -13.68
N LEU A 62 3.80 3.76 -12.75
CA LEU A 62 5.18 3.40 -13.06
C LEU A 62 5.23 2.08 -13.86
N ALA A 63 4.54 1.03 -13.41
CA ALA A 63 4.48 -0.24 -14.12
C ALA A 63 3.93 -0.10 -15.55
N PHE A 64 2.87 0.70 -15.74
CA PHE A 64 2.34 0.99 -17.08
C PHE A 64 3.34 1.73 -17.95
N ARG A 65 4.07 2.70 -17.42
CA ARG A 65 5.09 3.44 -18.19
C ARG A 65 6.25 2.53 -18.60
N LEU A 66 6.76 1.72 -17.68
CA LEU A 66 7.81 0.73 -17.97
C LEU A 66 7.34 -0.28 -19.02
N GLY A 67 6.10 -0.76 -18.90
CA GLY A 67 5.49 -1.64 -19.89
C GLY A 67 5.33 -0.97 -21.26
N ALA A 68 4.88 0.28 -21.30
CA ALA A 68 4.72 1.04 -22.55
C ALA A 68 6.07 1.31 -23.24
N GLU A 69 7.10 1.67 -22.48
CA GLU A 69 8.47 1.84 -23.00
C GLU A 69 9.01 0.52 -23.57
N PHE A 70 8.74 -0.61 -22.89
CA PHE A 70 9.12 -1.94 -23.39
C PHE A 70 8.40 -2.29 -24.70
N VAL A 71 7.08 -2.18 -24.73
CA VAL A 71 6.27 -2.51 -25.92
C VAL A 71 6.62 -1.59 -27.08
N ALA A 72 6.85 -0.30 -26.84
CA ALA A 72 7.29 0.63 -27.87
C ALA A 72 8.64 0.21 -28.48
N GLY A 73 9.62 -0.16 -27.64
CA GLY A 73 10.92 -0.66 -28.10
C GLY A 73 10.82 -1.94 -28.93
N VAL A 74 9.97 -2.89 -28.51
CA VAL A 74 9.72 -4.14 -29.25
C VAL A 74 9.05 -3.87 -30.60
N LEU A 75 8.01 -3.02 -30.64
CA LEU A 75 7.32 -2.67 -31.88
C LEU A 75 8.23 -1.94 -32.86
N VAL A 76 9.07 -1.02 -32.37
CA VAL A 76 10.06 -0.33 -33.19
C VAL A 76 11.11 -1.31 -33.72
N GLY A 77 11.64 -2.20 -32.88
CA GLY A 77 12.58 -3.23 -33.30
C GLY A 77 12.00 -4.19 -34.34
N ALA A 78 10.77 -4.66 -34.12
CA ALA A 78 10.05 -5.50 -35.08
C ALA A 78 9.78 -4.76 -36.41
N GLY A 79 9.35 -3.49 -36.35
CA GLY A 79 9.13 -2.68 -37.54
C GLY A 79 10.41 -2.46 -38.36
N LEU A 80 11.52 -2.15 -37.69
CA LEU A 80 12.84 -2.01 -38.34
C LEU A 80 13.34 -3.33 -38.91
N GLY A 81 13.25 -4.42 -38.15
CA GLY A 81 13.65 -5.75 -38.59
C GLY A 81 12.87 -6.19 -39.83
N TRP A 82 11.57 -5.92 -39.87
CA TRP A 82 10.71 -6.25 -41.00
C TRP A 82 11.06 -5.42 -42.25
N ALA A 83 11.29 -4.12 -42.08
CA ALA A 83 11.71 -3.26 -43.18
C ALA A 83 13.03 -3.74 -43.78
N ILE A 84 14.03 -4.03 -42.93
CA ILE A 84 15.35 -4.53 -43.34
C ILE A 84 15.24 -5.86 -44.08
N ASP A 85 14.47 -6.81 -43.53
CA ASP A 85 14.23 -8.10 -44.18
C ASP A 85 13.60 -7.96 -45.56
N ARG A 86 12.71 -6.96 -45.73
CA ARG A 86 12.03 -6.70 -46.99
C ARG A 86 12.92 -6.04 -48.05
N PHE A 87 13.87 -5.20 -47.63
CA PHE A 87 14.83 -4.55 -48.53
C PHE A 87 16.00 -5.45 -48.93
N LEU A 88 16.53 -6.24 -47.99
CA LEU A 88 17.69 -7.12 -48.23
C LEU A 88 17.29 -8.52 -48.68
N GLY A 89 16.02 -8.92 -48.59
CA GLY A 89 15.56 -10.25 -48.98
C GLY A 89 16.07 -11.38 -48.07
N ILE A 90 16.66 -11.04 -46.92
CA ILE A 90 17.27 -11.96 -45.95
C ILE A 90 16.27 -12.47 -44.90
N ALA A 91 14.96 -12.33 -45.15
CA ALA A 91 13.92 -12.72 -44.19
C ALA A 91 14.09 -14.19 -43.74
N PRO A 92 14.10 -14.50 -42.43
CA PRO A 92 13.74 -13.64 -41.30
C PRO A 92 14.93 -13.15 -40.43
N TRP A 93 16.14 -13.06 -40.99
CA TRP A 93 17.36 -12.82 -40.18
C TRP A 93 17.40 -11.43 -39.52
N GLY A 94 17.00 -10.38 -40.24
CA GLY A 94 16.88 -9.03 -39.70
C GLY A 94 15.80 -8.94 -38.62
N MET A 95 14.66 -9.59 -38.82
CA MET A 95 13.64 -9.74 -37.78
C MET A 95 14.19 -10.42 -36.53
N ILE A 96 14.92 -11.53 -36.65
CA ILE A 96 15.49 -12.24 -35.49
C ILE A 96 16.48 -11.35 -34.73
N VAL A 97 17.42 -10.71 -35.43
CA VAL A 97 18.45 -9.86 -34.80
C VAL A 97 17.82 -8.65 -34.12
N PHE A 98 16.92 -7.92 -34.80
CA PHE A 98 16.28 -6.74 -34.22
C PHE A 98 15.26 -7.07 -33.14
N MET A 99 14.61 -8.23 -33.20
CA MET A 99 13.75 -8.73 -32.13
C MET A 99 14.57 -9.04 -30.88
N LEU A 100 15.70 -9.74 -31.02
CA LEU A 100 16.60 -10.03 -29.90
C LEU A 100 17.21 -8.75 -29.31
N LEU A 101 17.61 -7.81 -30.16
CA LEU A 101 18.17 -6.53 -29.73
C LEU A 101 17.12 -5.66 -29.02
N GLY A 102 15.91 -5.54 -29.58
CA GLY A 102 14.80 -4.80 -28.97
C GLY A 102 14.35 -5.42 -27.66
N PHE A 103 14.27 -6.75 -27.59
CA PHE A 103 13.96 -7.48 -26.36
C PHE A 103 15.05 -7.30 -25.29
N GLY A 104 16.32 -7.44 -25.67
CA GLY A 104 17.46 -7.23 -24.77
C GLY A 104 17.52 -5.80 -24.23
N ALA A 105 17.35 -4.80 -25.10
CA ALA A 105 17.27 -3.40 -24.70
C ALA A 105 16.08 -3.13 -23.76
N GLY A 106 14.93 -3.77 -24.02
CA GLY A 106 13.76 -3.71 -23.16
C GLY A 106 14.00 -4.28 -21.74
N ILE A 107 14.66 -5.44 -21.64
CA ILE A 107 15.06 -6.02 -20.35
C ILE A 107 16.03 -5.10 -19.61
N VAL A 108 17.02 -4.53 -20.30
CA VAL A 108 17.98 -3.59 -19.69
C VAL A 108 17.27 -2.34 -19.16
N ASN A 109 16.27 -1.80 -19.88
CA ASN A 109 15.47 -0.68 -19.39
C ASN A 109 14.68 -1.04 -18.11
N MET A 110 14.08 -2.23 -18.08
CA MET A 110 13.34 -2.75 -16.92
C MET A 110 14.25 -2.92 -15.70
N MET A 111 15.43 -3.52 -15.88
CA MET A 111 16.41 -3.71 -14.79
C MET A 111 16.90 -2.36 -14.23
N ARG A 112 17.07 -1.34 -15.07
CA ARG A 112 17.44 0.01 -14.64
C ARG A 112 16.37 0.64 -13.77
N ALA A 113 15.10 0.57 -14.19
CA ALA A 113 13.98 1.12 -13.43
C ALA A 113 13.77 0.39 -12.09
N ALA A 114 13.98 -0.93 -12.05
CA ALA A 114 13.96 -1.70 -10.80
C ALA A 114 15.11 -1.31 -9.86
N GLY A 115 16.33 -1.14 -10.40
CA GLY A 115 17.52 -0.75 -9.64
C GLY A 115 17.54 0.70 -9.15
N GLU A 116 16.81 1.61 -9.80
CA GLU A 116 16.62 3.01 -9.38
C GLU A 116 15.72 3.14 -8.15
N THR A 117 14.81 2.19 -7.93
CA THR A 117 13.91 2.18 -6.76
C THR A 117 14.62 1.70 -5.48
N GLY A 118 15.63 0.83 -5.60
CA GLY A 118 16.37 0.26 -4.47
C GLY A 118 17.47 1.15 -3.87
N ARG A 119 17.82 2.28 -4.49
CA ARG A 119 18.99 3.10 -4.10
C ARG A 119 18.67 4.31 -3.19
N LYS A 120 17.42 4.48 -2.78
CA LYS A 120 17.03 5.54 -1.83
C LYS A 120 17.19 5.06 -0.37
N SER A 121 18.43 5.05 0.11
CA SER A 121 18.74 5.05 1.55
C SER A 121 19.76 6.16 1.84
N PRO A 122 19.32 7.28 2.43
CA PRO A 122 20.02 7.84 3.60
C PRO A 122 19.02 8.36 4.66
N PRO A 123 19.34 8.40 5.98
CA PRO A 123 20.54 9.06 6.50
C PRO A 123 21.32 8.26 7.56
N LYS A 124 22.66 8.34 7.47
CA LYS A 124 23.50 8.29 8.67
C LYS A 124 23.29 9.60 9.44
N GLY A 125 22.33 9.63 10.35
CA GLY A 125 22.45 10.44 11.57
C GLY A 125 23.17 9.58 12.60
N GLY A 126 24.03 10.05 13.49
CA GLY A 126 24.48 11.37 13.91
C GLY A 126 25.54 11.08 14.99
N ALA A 127 26.40 12.06 15.26
CA ALA A 127 27.56 11.98 16.15
C ALA A 127 27.25 11.49 17.58
#